data_AF-A0A846P3I8-F1
#
_entry.id   AF-A0A846P3I8-F1
#
_cell.length_a   1.000
_cell.length_b   1.000
_cell.length_c   1.000
_cell.angle_alpha   90.00
_cell.angle_beta   90.00
_cell.angle_gamma   90.00
#
_symmetry.space_group_name_H-M   'P 1'
#
loop_
_entity.id
_entity.type
_entity.pdbx_description
1 polymer ?
#
loop_
_entity_poly.entity_id
_entity_poly.type
_entity_poly.pdbx_seq_one_letter_code
_entity_poly.pdbx_strand_id
1 'polypeptide(L)'
;MAVFGKDAGANLEKIAAELINRVNENIRRLRVLDNRVKALDNRINSMEQNTLVQSKNFQKSLSERDVKIASLEEKLRKTEMAIKEIVKQLKFVATKSDVEELKHFVDIYNPLKSKFITKEEVENILSEKLP
;
A
#
# COMPACT_ATOMS: atom_id res chain seq x y z
N MET A 1 -56.17 -42.15 72.32
CA MET A 1 -55.36 -41.01 72.74
C MET A 1 -54.13 -40.96 71.84
N ALA A 2 -53.94 -39.84 71.13
CA ALA A 2 -52.75 -39.41 70.37
C ALA A 2 -52.01 -40.41 69.44
N VAL A 3 -52.39 -40.44 68.16
CA VAL A 3 -51.53 -40.96 67.05
C VAL A 3 -51.18 -39.86 66.02
N PHE A 4 -51.68 -38.63 66.17
CA PHE A 4 -51.54 -37.58 65.16
C PHE A 4 -50.33 -36.63 65.32
N GLY A 5 -49.41 -36.90 66.24
CA GLY A 5 -48.31 -35.96 66.56
C GLY A 5 -46.97 -36.22 65.86
N LYS A 6 -46.73 -37.43 65.32
CA LYS A 6 -45.37 -37.85 64.90
C LYS A 6 -45.07 -37.57 63.41
N ASP A 7 -46.08 -37.52 62.56
CA ASP A 7 -45.91 -37.36 61.10
C ASP A 7 -45.71 -35.91 60.65
N ALA A 8 -46.24 -34.93 61.40
CA ALA A 8 -46.07 -33.51 61.07
C ALA A 8 -44.62 -33.03 61.25
N GLY A 9 -43.94 -33.51 62.30
CA GLY A 9 -42.52 -33.21 62.56
C GLY A 9 -41.59 -33.82 61.50
N ALA A 10 -41.85 -35.08 61.11
CA ALA A 10 -41.06 -35.76 60.07
C ALA A 10 -41.19 -35.09 58.69
N ASN A 11 -42.35 -34.51 58.37
CA ASN A 11 -42.55 -33.76 57.12
C ASN A 11 -41.86 -32.40 57.16
N LEU A 12 -41.87 -31.70 58.30
CA LEU A 12 -41.11 -30.45 58.48
C LEU A 12 -39.60 -30.67 58.34
N GLU A 13 -39.07 -31.76 58.92
CA GLU A 13 -37.65 -32.13 58.78
C GLU A 13 -37.27 -32.41 57.32
N LYS A 14 -38.13 -33.13 56.57
CA LYS A 14 -37.92 -33.37 55.13
C LYS A 14 -37.93 -32.08 54.32
N ILE A 15 -38.87 -31.17 54.61
CA ILE A 15 -38.93 -29.86 53.93
C ILE A 15 -37.69 -29.04 54.25
N ALA A 16 -37.25 -29.01 55.51
CA ALA A 16 -36.03 -28.31 55.92
C ALA A 16 -34.78 -28.89 55.25
N ALA A 17 -34.66 -30.22 55.17
CA ALA A 17 -33.55 -30.89 54.49
C ALA A 17 -33.52 -30.56 52.99
N GLU A 18 -34.68 -30.57 52.33
CA GLU A 18 -34.81 -30.21 50.91
C GLU A 18 -34.47 -28.73 50.66
N LEU A 19 -34.90 -27.82 51.55
CA LEU A 19 -34.52 -26.41 51.50
C LEU A 19 -33.00 -26.22 51.66
N ILE A 20 -32.38 -26.92 52.60
CA ILE A 20 -30.91 -26.90 52.79
C ILE A 20 -30.20 -27.40 51.53
N ASN A 21 -30.68 -28.48 50.92
CA ASN A 21 -30.11 -29.01 49.67
C ASN A 21 -30.21 -27.99 48.53
N ARG A 22 -31.36 -27.33 48.38
CA ARG A 22 -31.56 -26.28 47.37
C ARG A 22 -30.67 -25.06 47.60
N VAL A 23 -30.53 -24.63 48.86
CA VAL A 23 -29.62 -23.54 49.23
C VAL A 23 -28.18 -23.91 48.88
N ASN A 24 -27.74 -25.11 49.23
CA ASN A 24 -26.40 -25.59 48.92
C ASN A 24 -26.13 -25.65 47.41
N GLU A 25 -27.10 -26.14 46.64
CA GLU A 25 -27.01 -26.18 45.18
C GLU A 25 -26.96 -24.76 44.58
N ASN A 26 -27.77 -23.84 45.09
CA ASN A 26 -27.73 -22.43 44.66
C ASN A 26 -26.39 -21.76 45.00
N ILE A 27 -25.81 -22.05 46.17
CA ILE A 27 -24.47 -21.55 46.53
C ILE A 27 -23.41 -22.08 45.56
N ARG A 28 -23.47 -23.35 45.17
CA ARG A 28 -22.57 -23.93 44.17
C ARG A 28 -22.72 -23.21 42.82
N ARG A 29 -23.95 -22.99 42.36
CA ARG A 29 -24.23 -22.27 41.11
C ARG A 29 -23.72 -20.83 41.15
N LEU A 30 -23.92 -20.12 42.26
CA LEU A 30 -23.41 -18.76 42.45
C LEU A 30 -21.87 -18.71 42.38
N ARG A 31 -21.16 -19.67 42.99
CA ARG A 31 -19.70 -19.76 42.87
C ARG A 31 -19.24 -19.97 41.42
N VAL A 32 -19.93 -20.82 40.67
CA VAL A 32 -19.62 -21.03 39.24
C VAL A 32 -19.85 -19.76 38.43
N LEU A 33 -20.94 -19.04 38.70
CA LEU A 33 -21.22 -17.76 38.05
C LEU A 33 -20.18 -16.71 38.39
N ASP A 34 -19.79 -16.56 39.65
CA ASP A 34 -18.76 -15.62 40.08
C ASP A 34 -17.41 -15.89 39.38
N ASN A 35 -17.02 -17.17 39.29
CA ASN A 35 -15.82 -17.56 38.54
C ASN A 35 -15.93 -17.23 37.04
N ARG A 36 -17.11 -17.40 36.43
CA ARG A 36 -17.34 -17.04 35.03
C ARG A 36 -17.28 -15.54 34.80
N VAL A 37 -17.85 -14.74 35.70
CA VAL A 37 -17.78 -13.27 35.64
C VAL A 37 -16.33 -12.82 35.72
N LYS A 38 -15.56 -13.32 36.69
CA LYS A 38 -14.11 -13.01 36.79
C LYS A 38 -13.32 -13.39 35.53
N ALA A 39 -13.64 -14.53 34.92
CA ALA A 39 -12.99 -14.94 33.67
C ALA A 39 -13.38 -14.02 32.50
N LEU A 40 -14.63 -13.55 32.44
CA LEU A 40 -15.08 -12.59 31.44
C LEU A 40 -14.41 -11.23 31.63
N ASP A 41 -14.32 -10.73 32.85
CA ASP A 41 -13.64 -9.46 33.16
C ASP A 41 -12.17 -9.49 32.71
N ASN A 42 -11.46 -10.59 33.01
CA ASN A 42 -10.08 -10.76 32.56
C ASN A 42 -9.97 -10.79 31.02
N ARG A 43 -10.92 -11.42 30.34
CA ARG A 43 -10.95 -11.47 28.88
C ARG A 43 -11.26 -10.10 28.27
N ILE A 44 -12.18 -9.35 28.85
CA ILE A 44 -12.53 -7.99 28.44
C ILE A 44 -11.32 -7.07 28.60
N ASN A 45 -10.70 -7.06 29.78
CA ASN A 45 -9.48 -6.27 30.04
C ASN A 45 -8.36 -6.59 29.04
N SER A 46 -8.15 -7.88 28.74
CA SER A 46 -7.17 -8.30 27.75
C SER A 46 -7.52 -7.83 26.34
N MET A 47 -8.81 -7.90 25.97
CA MET A 47 -9.31 -7.46 24.67
C MET A 47 -9.19 -5.93 24.49
N GLU A 48 -9.48 -5.16 25.54
CA GLU A 48 -9.31 -3.71 25.57
C GLU A 48 -7.84 -3.32 25.40
N GLN A 49 -6.94 -3.96 26.14
CA GLN A 49 -5.49 -3.73 26.01
C GLN A 49 -5.00 -4.05 24.59
N ASN A 50 -5.42 -5.18 24.02
CA ASN A 50 -5.08 -5.56 22.65
C ASN A 50 -5.61 -4.53 21.63
N THR A 51 -6.84 -4.06 21.83
CA THR A 51 -7.45 -3.05 20.95
C THR A 51 -6.70 -1.72 21.02
N LEU A 52 -6.31 -1.28 22.22
CA LEU A 52 -5.50 -0.07 22.39
C LEU A 52 -4.13 -0.18 21.71
N VAL A 53 -3.46 -1.33 21.84
CA VAL A 53 -2.18 -1.59 21.17
C VAL A 53 -2.35 -1.61 19.65
N GLN A 54 -3.37 -2.30 19.15
CA GLN A 54 -3.67 -2.34 17.71
C GLN A 54 -3.97 -0.94 17.15
N SER A 55 -4.77 -0.14 17.85
CA SER A 55 -5.08 1.24 17.45
C SER A 55 -3.82 2.10 17.36
N LYS A 56 -2.92 2.01 18.36
CA LYS A 56 -1.64 2.73 18.34
C LYS A 56 -0.74 2.29 17.18
N ASN A 57 -0.63 0.99 16.95
CA ASN A 57 0.17 0.44 15.84
C ASN A 57 -0.40 0.85 14.48
N PHE A 58 -1.72 0.88 14.34
CA PHE A 58 -2.40 1.31 13.13
C PHE A 58 -2.14 2.80 12.87
N GLN A 59 -2.28 3.66 13.88
CA GLN A 59 -2.00 5.09 13.76
C GLN A 59 -0.54 5.36 13.37
N LYS A 60 0.41 4.65 13.99
CA LYS A 60 1.82 4.71 13.63
C LYS A 60 2.05 4.29 12.17
N SER A 61 1.44 3.17 11.76
CA SER A 61 1.56 2.65 10.39
C SER A 61 1.00 3.62 9.35
N LEU A 62 -0.10 4.32 9.66
CA LEU A 62 -0.64 5.37 8.80
C LEU A 62 0.32 6.55 8.68
N SER A 63 0.84 7.05 9.80
CA SER A 63 1.80 8.17 9.77
C SER A 63 3.07 7.83 8.98
N GLU A 64 3.60 6.61 9.12
CA GLU A 64 4.74 6.15 8.32
C GLU A 64 4.42 6.06 6.83
N ARG A 65 3.18 5.70 6.46
CA ARG A 65 2.72 5.69 5.07
C ARG A 65 2.60 7.10 4.51
N ASP A 66 2.07 8.05 5.28
CA ASP A 66 1.96 9.45 4.85
C ASP A 66 3.34 10.06 4.56
N VAL A 67 4.33 9.79 5.42
CA VAL A 67 5.72 10.21 5.20
C VAL A 67 6.30 9.58 3.93
N LYS A 68 6.04 8.28 3.69
CA LYS A 68 6.49 7.60 2.47
C LYS A 68 5.84 8.19 1.22
N ILE A 69 4.55 8.49 1.26
CA ILE A 69 3.82 9.11 0.14
C ILE A 69 4.41 10.49 -0.17
N ALA A 70 4.57 11.35 0.83
CA ALA A 70 5.20 12.67 0.65
C ALA A 70 6.62 12.57 0.04
N SER A 71 7.40 11.57 0.47
CA SER A 71 8.73 11.32 -0.11
C SER A 71 8.68 10.86 -1.57
N LEU A 72 7.66 10.09 -1.95
CA LEU A 72 7.45 9.65 -3.32
C LEU A 72 7.01 10.80 -4.22
N GLU A 73 6.11 11.65 -3.74
CA GLU A 73 5.69 12.86 -4.45
C GLU A 73 6.89 13.77 -4.76
N GLU A 74 7.78 13.99 -3.78
CA GLU A 74 8.97 14.82 -4.01
C GLU A 74 9.95 14.16 -5.00
N LYS A 75 10.11 12.83 -4.96
CA LYS A 75 10.91 12.11 -5.95
C LYS A 75 10.31 12.22 -7.35
N LEU A 76 9.00 12.04 -7.48
CA LEU A 76 8.29 12.19 -8.76
C LEU A 76 8.46 13.59 -9.33
N ARG A 77 8.31 14.63 -8.50
CA ARG A 77 8.53 16.02 -8.91
C ARG A 77 9.94 16.25 -9.45
N LYS A 78 10.96 15.71 -8.77
CA LYS A 78 12.36 15.77 -9.23
C LYS A 78 12.56 15.04 -10.55
N THR A 79 11.97 13.86 -10.71
CA THR A 79 12.02 13.11 -11.97
C THR A 79 11.34 13.87 -13.10
N GLU A 80 10.18 14.48 -12.86
CA GLU A 80 9.48 15.30 -13.85
C GLU A 80 10.33 16.50 -14.29
N MET A 81 10.99 17.18 -13.35
CA MET A 81 11.92 18.27 -13.66
C MET A 81 13.10 17.79 -14.51
N ALA A 82 13.71 16.65 -14.15
CA ALA A 82 14.80 16.07 -14.92
C ALA A 82 14.37 15.70 -16.35
N ILE A 83 13.17 15.13 -16.52
CA ILE A 83 12.61 14.82 -17.84
C ILE A 83 12.40 16.10 -18.65
N LYS A 84 11.84 17.16 -18.05
CA LYS A 84 11.67 18.46 -18.72
C LYS A 84 13.00 19.03 -19.21
N GLU A 85 14.04 18.91 -18.39
CA GLU A 85 15.38 19.38 -18.76
C GLU A 85 15.98 18.54 -19.90
N ILE A 86 15.85 17.21 -19.86
CA ILE A 86 16.27 16.32 -20.96
C ILE A 86 15.55 16.70 -22.26
N VAL A 87 14.22 16.88 -22.21
CA VAL A 87 13.43 17.29 -23.38
C VAL A 87 13.90 18.64 -23.92
N LYS A 88 14.24 19.59 -23.04
CA LYS A 88 14.78 20.89 -23.45
C LYS A 88 16.14 20.74 -24.13
N GLN A 89 17.02 19.90 -23.61
CA GLN A 89 18.33 19.64 -24.21
C GLN A 89 18.23 18.92 -25.55
N LEU A 90 17.30 17.97 -25.69
CA LEU A 90 17.04 17.26 -26.95
C LEU A 90 16.64 18.19 -28.10
N LYS A 91 16.01 19.34 -27.82
CA LYS A 91 15.70 20.34 -28.86
C LYS A 91 16.93 20.98 -29.50
N PHE A 92 18.07 20.98 -28.80
CA PHE A 92 19.32 21.53 -29.31
C PHE A 92 20.22 20.48 -29.98
N VAL A 93 19.83 19.20 -29.92
CA VAL A 93 20.56 18.14 -30.59
C VAL A 93 20.17 18.12 -32.07
N ALA A 94 21.17 18.16 -32.95
CA ALA A 94 20.96 18.07 -34.39
C ALA A 94 20.20 16.78 -34.74
N THR A 95 19.18 16.89 -35.57
CA THR A 95 18.44 15.73 -36.06
C THR A 95 19.31 14.95 -37.04
N LYS A 96 18.95 13.68 -37.29
CA LYS A 96 19.67 12.86 -38.27
C LYS A 96 19.68 13.50 -39.67
N SER A 97 18.60 14.20 -40.02
CA SER A 97 18.50 14.95 -41.29
C SER A 97 19.51 16.09 -41.33
N ASP A 98 19.62 16.89 -40.26
CA ASP A 98 20.58 18.00 -40.20
C ASP A 98 22.03 17.51 -40.36
N VAL A 99 22.34 16.34 -39.81
CA VAL A 99 23.68 15.73 -39.93
C VAL A 99 23.91 15.17 -41.34
N GLU A 100 22.90 14.58 -41.98
CA GLU A 100 22.99 14.11 -43.37
C GLU A 100 23.14 15.28 -44.36
N GLU A 101 22.42 16.38 -44.17
CA GLU A 101 22.60 17.61 -44.97
C GLU A 101 24.00 18.19 -44.81
N LEU A 102 24.50 18.31 -43.58
CA LEU A 102 25.89 18.73 -43.33
C LEU A 102 26.88 17.80 -44.04
N LYS A 103 26.65 16.49 -44.02
CA LYS A 103 27.49 15.52 -44.74
C LYS A 103 27.45 15.75 -46.25
N HIS A 104 26.28 16.01 -46.83
CA HIS A 104 26.15 16.34 -48.25
C HIS A 104 26.86 17.65 -48.61
N PHE A 105 26.74 18.69 -47.79
CA PHE A 105 27.48 19.94 -47.98
C PHE A 105 29.00 19.73 -47.93
N VAL A 106 29.47 18.95 -46.96
CA VAL A 106 30.89 18.61 -46.84
C VAL A 106 31.37 17.79 -48.04
N ASP A 107 30.58 16.84 -48.52
CA ASP A 107 30.92 16.05 -49.71
C ASP A 107 30.97 16.91 -50.99
N ILE A 108 30.11 17.93 -51.14
CA ILE A 108 30.14 18.89 -52.24
C ILE A 108 31.39 19.79 -52.16
N TYR A 109 31.76 20.24 -50.96
CA TYR A 109 32.90 21.11 -50.76
C TYR A 109 34.25 20.38 -50.66
N ASN A 110 34.25 19.06 -50.57
CA ASN A 110 35.48 18.28 -50.46
C ASN A 110 36.21 18.23 -51.82
N PRO A 111 37.36 18.94 -51.96
CA PRO A 111 38.09 19.03 -53.22
C PRO A 111 38.64 17.69 -53.71
N LEU A 112 38.65 16.66 -52.86
CA LEU A 112 39.05 15.28 -53.23
C LEU A 112 37.93 14.50 -53.93
N LYS A 113 36.66 14.91 -53.78
CA LYS A 113 35.50 14.27 -54.41
C LYS A 113 34.78 15.16 -55.42
N SER A 114 34.85 16.48 -55.27
CA SER A 114 34.23 17.42 -56.18
C SER A 114 35.07 17.56 -57.46
N LYS A 115 34.64 16.91 -58.54
CA LYS A 115 35.10 17.26 -59.89
C LYS A 115 34.47 18.60 -60.25
N PHE A 116 35.20 19.69 -60.00
CA PHE A 116 34.79 21.00 -60.49
C PHE A 116 34.97 21.01 -62.00
N ILE A 117 33.85 21.07 -62.72
CA ILE A 117 33.81 21.15 -64.16
C ILE A 117 33.72 22.62 -64.55
N THR A 118 34.54 23.05 -65.49
CA THR A 118 34.54 24.42 -66.02
C THR A 118 33.36 24.64 -66.96
N LYS A 119 32.96 25.91 -67.16
CA LYS A 119 31.77 26.26 -67.95
C LYS A 119 31.81 25.69 -69.38
N GLU A 120 33.00 25.65 -69.98
CA GLU A 120 33.26 25.11 -71.32
C GLU A 120 33.10 23.57 -71.36
N GLU A 121 33.51 22.86 -70.32
CA GLU A 121 33.33 21.41 -70.22
C GLU A 121 31.86 21.01 -70.04
N VAL A 122 31.05 21.86 -69.38
CA VAL A 122 29.60 21.65 -69.27
C VAL A 122 28.91 21.80 -70.62
N GLU A 123 29.28 22.81 -71.42
CA GLU A 123 28.71 23.04 -72.75
C GLU A 123 29.04 21.90 -73.72
N ASN A 124 30.26 21.34 -73.66
CA ASN A 124 30.65 20.19 -74.47
C ASN A 124 29.90 18.90 -74.12
N ILE A 125 29.59 18.66 -72.84
CA ILE A 125 28.81 17.47 -72.43
C ILE A 125 27.35 17.60 -72.85
N LEU A 126 26.80 18.82 -72.86
CA LEU A 126 25.42 19.08 -73.29
C LEU A 126 25.26 18.93 -74.81
N SER A 127 26.26 19.34 -75.59
CA SER A 127 26.25 19.18 -77.06
C SER A 127 26.46 17.73 -77.52
N GLU A 128 27.12 16.88 -76.72
CA GLU A 128 27.22 15.43 -77.00
C GLU A 128 25.97 14.62 -76.62
N LYS A 129 25.15 15.08 -75.65
CA LYS A 129 24.02 14.30 -75.11
C LYS A 129 22.65 14.68 -75.64
N LEU A 130 22.49 15.84 -76.25
CA LEU A 130 21.28 16.20 -76.99
C LEU A 130 21.58 16.06 -78.49
N PRO A 131 21.02 15.04 -79.18
CA PRO A 131 21.10 14.94 -80.63
C PRO A 131 20.39 16.11 -81.33
#